data_AF-A0A4R7D0V7-F1
#
_entry.id   AF-A0A4R7D0V7-F1
#
_cell.length_a   1.000
_cell.length_b   1.000
_cell.length_c   1.000
_cell.angle_alpha   90.00
_cell.angle_beta   90.00
_cell.angle_gamma   90.00
#
_symmetry.space_group_name_H-M   'P 1'
#
loop_
_entity.id
_entity.type
_entity.pdbx_description
1 polymer ?
#
loop_
_entity_poly.entity_id
_entity_poly.type
_entity_poly.pdbx_seq_one_letter_code
_entity_poly.pdbx_strand_id
1 'polypeptide(L)' 'MIRPLAYCESIQHFELSIDSIDNRIQELLELRKQYVAGCKALEEDKAAENRLSMQETGDALRIDIMNKIFLQQ' A
#
# COMPACT_ATOMS: atom_id res chain seq x y z
N MET A 1 25.89 12.01 7.98
CA MET A 1 26.39 10.77 8.60
C MET A 1 26.33 10.97 10.10
N ILE A 2 25.61 10.12 10.82
CA ILE A 2 25.45 10.28 12.27
C ILE A 2 26.75 9.85 12.96
N ARG A 3 27.35 10.76 13.73
CA ARG A 3 28.55 10.46 14.52
C ARG A 3 28.17 9.57 15.71
N PRO A 4 28.98 8.57 16.10
CA PRO A 4 28.72 7.82 17.31
C PRO A 4 28.84 8.73 18.55
N LEU A 5 27.91 8.60 19.48
CA LEU A 5 27.77 9.48 20.65
C LEU A 5 29.06 9.60 21.47
N ALA A 6 29.82 8.52 21.60
CA ALA A 6 31.09 8.48 22.33
C ALA A 6 32.18 9.42 21.74
N TYR A 7 32.03 9.85 20.48
CA TYR A 7 32.97 10.77 19.81
C TYR A 7 32.42 12.21 19.72
N CYS A 8 31.32 12.53 20.40
CA CYS A 8 30.78 13.88 20.48
C CYS A 8 31.50 14.64 21.59
N GLU A 9 32.26 15.68 21.22
CA GLU A 9 33.16 16.41 22.11
C GLU A 9 32.78 17.90 22.23
N SER A 10 31.88 18.39 21.38
CA SER A 10 31.42 19.77 21.35
C SER A 10 29.91 19.82 21.11
N ILE A 11 29.26 20.90 21.53
CA ILE A 11 27.83 21.15 21.27
C ILE A 11 27.53 21.02 19.78
N GLN A 12 28.40 21.56 18.92
CA GLN A 12 28.29 21.47 17.47
C GLN A 12 28.25 20.02 16.95
N HIS A 13 29.00 19.08 17.57
CA HIS A 13 28.92 17.66 17.18
C HIS A 13 27.54 17.06 17.47
N PHE A 14 26.91 17.45 18.58
CA PHE A 14 25.57 17.00 18.92
C PHE A 14 24.55 17.60 17.96
N GLU A 15 24.58 18.91 17.72
CA GLU A 15 23.67 19.60 16.80
C GLU A 15 23.70 19.00 15.40
N LEU A 16 24.89 18.83 14.80
CA LEU A 16 25.02 18.22 13.47
C LEU A 16 24.55 16.76 13.41
N SER A 17 24.69 16.03 14.52
CA SER A 17 24.21 14.65 14.62
C SER A 17 22.69 14.60 14.74
N ILE A 18 22.09 15.52 15.49
CA ILE A 18 20.63 15.69 15.59
C ILE A 18 20.05 16.06 14.23
N ASP A 19 20.62 17.05 13.54
CA ASP A 19 20.19 17.43 12.19
C ASP A 19 20.27 16.24 11.21
N SER A 20 21.32 15.44 11.31
CA SER A 20 21.45 14.21 10.51
C SER A 20 20.39 13.17 10.84
N ILE A 21 20.02 13.02 12.11
CA ILE A 21 18.95 12.12 12.57
C ILE A 21 17.61 12.60 12.03
N ASP A 22 17.30 13.89 12.16
CA ASP A 22 16.02 14.45 11.73
C ASP A 22 15.82 14.33 10.22
N ASN A 23 16.87 14.60 9.43
CA ASN A 23 16.84 14.35 7.99
C ASN A 23 16.55 12.88 7.67
N ARG A 24 17.21 11.94 8.38
CA ARG A 24 16.98 10.51 8.17
C ARG A 24 15.57 10.07 8.57
N ILE A 25 15.00 10.67 9.62
CA ILE A 25 13.60 10.46 10.01
C ILE A 25 12.65 10.91 8.90
N GLN A 26 12.88 12.09 8.31
CA GLN A 26 12.07 12.57 7.20
C GLN A 26 12.11 11.64 5.98
N GLU A 27 13.30 11.17 5.59
CA GLU A 27 13.47 10.18 4.52
C GLU A 27 12.69 8.89 4.80
N LEU A 28 12.76 8.37 6.04
CA LEU A 28 12.05 7.16 6.44
C LEU A 28 10.53 7.36 6.48
N LEU A 29 10.06 8.53 6.90
CA LEU A 29 8.64 8.87 6.86
C LEU A 29 8.12 8.93 5.43
N GLU A 30 8.90 9.49 4.50
CA GLU A 30 8.53 9.52 3.08
C GLU A 30 8.49 8.11 2.48
N LEU A 31 9.52 7.30 2.77
CA LEU A 31 9.53 5.89 2.38
C LEU A 31 8.30 5.14 2.93
N ARG A 32 7.96 5.36 4.20
CA ARG A 32 6.75 4.78 4.82
C ARG A 32 5.49 5.17 4.05
N LYS A 33 5.34 6.42 3.61
CA LYS A 33 4.17 6.84 2.81
C LYS A 33 4.09 6.07 1.51
N GLN A 34 5.22 5.84 0.83
CA GLN A 34 5.27 5.05 -0.40
C GLN A 34 4.82 3.60 -0.16
N TYR A 35 5.30 2.96 0.91
CA TYR A 35 4.84 1.61 1.26
C TYR A 35 3.35 1.57 1.61
N VAL A 36 2.85 2.54 2.37
CA VAL A 36 1.40 2.64 2.67
C VAL A 36 0.58 2.82 1.40
N ALA A 37 1.03 3.66 0.47
CA ALA A 37 0.38 3.84 -0.83
C ALA A 37 0.38 2.54 -1.65
N GLY A 38 1.51 1.83 -1.68
CA GLY A 38 1.63 0.53 -2.34
C GLY A 38 0.69 -0.53 -1.74
N CYS A 39 0.57 -0.60 -0.41
CA CYS A 39 -0.39 -1.50 0.25
C CYS A 39 -1.83 -1.21 -0.16
N LYS A 40 -2.23 0.07 -0.17
CA LYS A 40 -3.58 0.46 -0.57
C LYS A 40 -3.88 0.12 -2.03
N ALA A 41 -2.94 0.38 -2.94
CA ALA A 41 -3.10 0.02 -4.35
C ALA A 41 -3.33 -1.50 -4.51
N LEU A 42 -2.54 -2.32 -3.82
CA LEU A 42 -2.71 -3.78 -3.85
C LEU A 42 -4.03 -4.27 -3.24
N GLU A 43 -4.55 -3.58 -2.22
CA GLU A 43 -5.87 -3.88 -1.64
C GLU A 43 -7.00 -3.51 -2.60
N GLU A 44 -6.89 -2.37 -3.28
CA GLU A 44 -7.86 -1.92 -4.28
C GLU A 44 -7.89 -2.84 -5.51
N ASP A 45 -6.72 -3.27 -5.99
CA ASP A 45 -6.58 -4.22 -7.10
C ASP A 45 -7.25 -5.56 -6.74
N LYS A 46 -6.97 -6.12 -5.57
CA LYS A 46 -7.63 -7.34 -5.07
C LYS A 46 -9.15 -7.17 -4.95
N ALA A 47 -9.60 -6.01 -4.47
CA ALA A 47 -11.02 -5.72 -4.37
C ALA A 47 -11.68 -5.61 -5.75
N ALA A 48 -10.98 -5.10 -6.76
CA ALA A 48 -11.45 -5.03 -8.14
C ALA A 48 -11.53 -6.41 -8.79
N GLU A 49 -10.49 -7.24 -8.64
CA GLU A 49 -10.49 -8.65 -9.09
C GLU A 49 -11.66 -9.43 -8.49
N ASN A 50 -11.89 -9.27 -7.18
CA ASN A 50 -12.97 -9.98 -6.50
C ASN A 50 -14.36 -9.54 -7.02
N ARG A 51 -14.55 -8.24 -7.30
CA ARG A 51 -15.80 -7.73 -7.91
C ARG A 51 -16.04 -8.27 -9.31
N LEU A 52 -15.00 -8.32 -10.16
CA LEU A 52 -15.08 -8.89 -11.50
C LEU A 52 -15.49 -10.37 -11.46
N SER A 53 -14.88 -11.15 -10.56
CA SER A 53 -15.22 -12.57 -10.41
C SER A 53 -16.67 -12.81 -9.99
N MET A 54 -17.22 -11.98 -9.09
CA MET A 54 -18.62 -12.07 -8.67
C MET A 54 -19.58 -11.69 -9.82
N GLN A 55 -19.21 -10.71 -10.65
CA GLN A 55 -20.05 -10.28 -11.77
C GLN A 55 -20.10 -11.34 -12.88
N GLU A 56 -18.97 -11.98 -13.21
CA GLU A 56 -18.93 -13.09 -14.17
C GLU A 56 -19.78 -14.27 -13.71
N THR A 57 -19.74 -14.63 -12.42
CA THR A 57 -20.63 -15.68 -11.89
C THR A 57 -22.11 -15.29 -11.91
N GLY A 58 -22.44 -14.04 -11.66
CA GLY A 58 -23.81 -13.53 -11.72
C GLY A 58 -24.37 -13.54 -13.15
N ASP A 59 -23.55 -13.15 -14.12
CA ASP A 59 -23.92 -13.14 -15.54
C ASP A 59 -24.09 -14.57 -16.08
N ALA A 60 -23.22 -15.50 -15.68
CA ALA A 60 -23.36 -16.93 -16.02
C ALA A 60 -24.67 -17.52 -15.48
N LEU A 61 -25.03 -17.21 -14.23
CA LEU A 61 -26.28 -17.68 -13.61
C LEU A 61 -27.52 -17.11 -14.34
N ARG A 62 -27.46 -15.84 -14.73
CA ARG A 62 -28.53 -15.18 -15.50
C ARG A 62 -28.75 -15.84 -16.85
N ILE A 63 -27.67 -16.14 -17.58
CA ILE A 63 -27.73 -16.82 -18.88
C ILE A 63 -28.37 -18.21 -18.72
N ASP A 64 -27.96 -18.97 -17.71
CA ASP A 64 -28.53 -20.31 -17.44
C ASP A 64 -30.04 -20.25 -17.13
N ILE A 65 -30.47 -19.28 -16.30
CA ILE A 65 -31.89 -19.06 -16.00
C ILE A 65 -32.67 -18.69 -17.25
N MET A 66 -32.16 -17.76 -18.07
CA MET A 66 -32.81 -17.34 -19.32
C MET A 66 -32.95 -18.50 -20.30
N ASN A 67 -31.92 -19.33 -20.44
CA ASN A 67 -31.97 -20.53 -21.28
C ASN A 67 -33.01 -21.54 -20.76
N LYS A 68 -33.10 -21.75 -19.45
CA LYS A 68 -34.12 -22.63 -18.85
C LYS A 68 -35.54 -22.15 -19.09
N ILE A 69 -35.79 -20.85 -19.00
CA ILE A 69 -37.12 -20.26 -19.29
C ILE A 69 -37.47 -20.39 -20.77
N PHE A 70 -36.50 -20.14 -21.65
CA PHE A 70 -36.71 -20.21 -23.10
C PHE A 70 -36.99 -21.64 -23.59
N LEU A 71 -36.36 -22.65 -22.97
CA LEU A 71 -36.57 -24.07 -23.31
C LEU A 71 -37.87 -24.68 -22.76
N GLN A 72 -38.63 -23.94 -21.93
CA GLN A 72 -39.90 -24.38 -21.36
C GLN A 72 -41.13 -23.86 -22.14
N GLN A 73 -40.93 -23.09 -23.22
CA GLN A 73 -41.96 -22.65 -24.17
C GLN A 73 -41.86 -23.45 -25.48
#